data_AF-A0A3C1Z6L0-F1
#
_entry.id   AF-A0A3C1Z6L0-F1
#
_cell.length_a   1.000
_cell.length_b   1.000
_cell.length_c   1.000
_cell.angle_alpha   90.00
_cell.angle_beta   90.00
_cell.angle_gamma   90.00
#
_symmetry.space_group_name_H-M   'P 1'
#
loop_
_entity.id
_entity.type
_entity.pdbx_description
1 polymer ?
#
loop_
_entity_poly.entity_id
_entity_poly.type
_entity_poly.pdbx_seq_one_letter_code
_entity_poly.pdbx_strand_id
1 'polypeptide(L)'
;MYSPGGVALSQRRNDMPRLSAQRGTILVLSLCLSVPSIASAGSIVFSDFGTIQDTVDAFRSAIGGVNNGNAPGPFTAGRREINWDGGGVNAQPLVNMPKDLFLNNRGAFYEPSPTTFSISGQAAPNDATLARFGNINSTYPTTFTSFSNPRMFAPTNSIVTEQVFFQPGSSKNIPAVTTAFGVVFADVDRARTTSIEYFAANNKSLGKFYVPPANNGLSFLGVKFDGGELINRVSITTGNTVLGPNDGGAVDVVAMDDFIYAEPKSFASAGAPEPATWLLVGSGVVGLLWRRRPSRLTLSA
;
A
#
# COMPACT_ATOMS: atom_id res chain seq x y z
N MET A 1 44.32 64.95 83.26
CA MET A 1 44.71 63.54 83.36
C MET A 1 44.34 62.89 82.03
N TYR A 2 45.36 62.43 81.31
CA TYR A 2 45.31 61.66 80.05
C TYR A 2 44.71 62.28 78.77
N SER A 3 45.33 61.87 77.68
CA SER A 3 45.34 62.39 76.30
C SER A 3 44.48 61.46 75.39
N PRO A 4 44.51 61.53 74.04
CA PRO A 4 43.32 61.71 73.20
C PRO A 4 43.12 60.52 72.23
N GLY A 5 42.18 60.63 71.28
CA GLY A 5 42.26 59.86 70.04
C GLY A 5 40.93 59.67 69.32
N GLY A 6 40.92 59.96 68.02
CA GLY A 6 39.86 59.48 67.11
C GLY A 6 39.49 60.43 65.99
N VAL A 7 40.33 60.47 64.95
CA VAL A 7 40.13 61.16 63.66
C VAL A 7 39.17 60.35 62.76
N ALA A 8 38.53 61.03 61.78
CA ALA A 8 38.08 60.57 60.45
C ALA A 8 36.56 60.69 60.20
N LEU A 9 36.02 61.05 59.04
CA LEU A 9 36.55 61.44 57.72
C LEU A 9 35.37 62.04 56.92
N SER A 10 35.71 62.96 56.02
CA SER A 10 34.84 63.63 55.05
C SER A 10 34.13 62.65 54.09
N GLN A 11 32.81 62.77 53.95
CA GLN A 11 32.07 62.21 52.80
C GLN A 11 31.71 63.35 51.82
N ARG A 12 32.51 63.47 50.75
CA ARG A 12 32.10 64.18 49.53
C ARG A 12 31.17 63.26 48.72
N ARG A 13 30.01 63.80 48.35
CA ARG A 13 29.09 63.21 47.38
C ARG A 13 29.74 63.18 46.00
N ASN A 14 29.77 62.02 45.37
CA ASN A 14 29.97 61.88 43.93
C ASN A 14 28.62 61.51 43.31
N ASP A 15 28.06 62.43 42.53
CA ASP A 15 26.94 62.17 41.64
C ASP A 15 27.43 61.33 40.45
N MET A 16 26.70 60.25 40.13
CA MET A 16 26.85 59.53 38.87
C MET A 16 25.56 59.61 38.03
N PRO A 17 25.66 59.69 36.69
CA PRO A 17 24.54 59.97 35.80
C PRO A 17 23.61 58.77 35.63
N ARG A 18 22.30 59.06 35.51
CA ARG A 18 21.24 58.09 35.23
C ARG A 18 21.38 57.53 33.82
N LEU A 19 21.66 56.23 33.71
CA LEU A 19 21.51 55.47 32.46
C LEU A 19 20.03 55.32 32.13
N SER A 20 19.60 55.87 30.98
CA SER A 20 18.26 55.70 30.44
C SER A 20 18.08 54.28 29.93
N ALA A 21 17.17 53.52 30.53
CA ALA A 21 16.79 52.19 30.06
C ALA A 21 16.05 52.28 28.71
N GLN A 22 16.74 51.98 27.62
CA GLN A 22 16.13 51.76 26.31
C GLN A 22 15.35 50.44 26.35
N ARG A 23 14.02 50.51 26.20
CA ARG A 23 13.12 49.35 26.14
C ARG A 23 13.41 48.55 24.87
N GLY A 24 14.20 47.47 25.00
CA GLY A 24 14.35 46.46 23.96
C GLY A 24 13.16 45.50 23.99
N THR A 25 12.24 45.65 23.05
CA THR A 25 11.17 44.67 22.82
C THR A 25 11.76 43.45 22.11
N ILE A 26 12.02 42.37 22.83
CA ILE A 26 12.40 41.08 22.24
C ILE A 26 11.11 40.40 21.76
N LEU A 27 10.88 40.39 20.45
CA LEU A 27 9.82 39.59 19.82
C LEU A 27 10.38 38.18 19.56
N VAL A 28 10.07 37.22 20.43
CA VAL A 28 10.43 35.81 20.22
C VAL A 28 9.48 35.23 19.17
N LEU A 29 9.98 35.03 17.95
CA LEU A 29 9.24 34.31 16.90
C LEU A 29 9.43 32.81 17.13
N SER A 30 8.47 32.17 17.80
CA SER A 30 8.44 30.71 17.97
C SER A 30 8.21 30.03 16.62
N LEU A 31 9.29 29.59 15.99
CA LEU A 31 9.25 28.68 14.84
C LEU A 31 8.81 27.29 15.35
N CYS A 32 7.51 27.00 15.31
CA CYS A 32 7.00 25.65 15.52
C CYS A 32 7.47 24.76 14.36
N LEU A 33 8.61 24.08 14.55
CA LEU A 33 8.99 22.93 13.74
C LEU A 33 7.96 21.83 14.00
N SER A 34 6.92 21.76 13.18
CA SER A 34 6.07 20.57 13.11
C SER A 34 6.96 19.44 12.61
N VAL A 35 7.45 18.60 13.53
CA VAL A 35 8.07 17.34 13.17
C VAL A 35 7.04 16.60 12.32
N PRO A 36 7.34 16.19 11.07
CA PRO A 36 6.42 15.35 10.34
C PRO A 36 6.17 14.12 11.22
N SER A 37 4.92 13.93 11.65
CA SER A 37 4.54 12.69 12.31
C SER A 37 4.90 11.60 11.33
N ILE A 38 5.83 10.72 11.71
CA ILE A 38 6.03 9.47 11.00
C ILE A 38 4.71 8.75 11.23
N ALA A 39 3.82 8.83 10.24
CA ALA A 39 2.58 8.08 10.27
C ALA A 39 3.01 6.61 10.33
N SER A 40 2.66 5.98 11.44
CA SER A 40 2.85 4.56 11.68
C SER A 40 1.56 4.13 12.32
N ALA A 41 0.62 3.64 11.51
CA ALA A 41 -0.56 2.98 12.03
C ALA A 41 -0.88 1.70 11.24
N GLY A 42 -1.15 0.67 12.04
CA GLY A 42 -1.71 -0.65 11.77
C GLY A 42 -1.93 -1.11 10.33
N SER A 43 -1.31 -2.24 9.98
CA SER A 43 -1.95 -3.16 9.05
C SER A 43 -3.19 -3.77 9.72
N ILE A 44 -4.37 -3.65 9.11
CA ILE A 44 -5.56 -4.45 9.44
C ILE A 44 -5.52 -5.71 8.57
N VAL A 45 -5.46 -6.88 9.22
CA VAL A 45 -5.39 -8.18 8.56
C VAL A 45 -6.77 -8.84 8.56
N PHE A 46 -7.20 -9.30 7.40
CA PHE A 46 -8.38 -10.12 7.17
C PHE A 46 -7.88 -11.49 6.73
N SER A 47 -8.06 -12.51 7.55
CA SER A 47 -7.51 -13.84 7.30
C SER A 47 -8.45 -14.90 7.82
N ASP A 48 -8.73 -15.90 7.00
CA ASP A 48 -9.68 -16.97 7.33
C ASP A 48 -9.45 -18.21 6.46
N PHE A 49 -10.03 -19.35 6.85
CA PHE A 49 -9.99 -20.60 6.11
C PHE A 49 -11.31 -21.38 6.19
N GLY A 50 -11.59 -22.21 5.19
CA GLY A 50 -12.85 -22.94 5.07
C GLY A 50 -13.96 -22.07 4.46
N THR A 51 -14.95 -21.66 5.27
CA THR A 51 -16.08 -20.84 4.79
C THR A 51 -15.72 -19.36 4.86
N ILE A 52 -14.93 -18.89 3.88
CA ILE A 52 -14.27 -17.57 3.92
C ILE A 52 -15.12 -16.38 3.47
N GLN A 53 -16.37 -16.60 3.03
CA GLN A 53 -17.18 -15.57 2.36
C GLN A 53 -17.40 -14.32 3.23
N ASP A 54 -17.65 -14.51 4.53
CA ASP A 54 -17.88 -13.42 5.48
C ASP A 54 -16.62 -12.55 5.65
N THR A 55 -15.44 -13.16 5.74
CA THR A 55 -14.15 -12.47 5.84
C THR A 55 -13.82 -11.74 4.54
N VAL A 56 -14.09 -12.35 3.38
CA VAL A 56 -13.94 -11.70 2.08
C VAL A 56 -14.87 -10.49 1.97
N ASP A 57 -16.13 -10.60 2.39
CA ASP A 57 -17.09 -9.49 2.34
C ASP A 57 -16.74 -8.38 3.34
N ALA A 58 -16.24 -8.73 4.52
CA ALA A 58 -15.68 -7.77 5.48
C ALA A 58 -14.50 -7.00 4.87
N PHE A 59 -13.59 -7.69 4.18
CA PHE A 59 -12.49 -7.06 3.47
C PHE A 59 -13.01 -6.13 2.37
N ARG A 60 -13.89 -6.62 1.47
CA ARG A 60 -14.52 -5.83 0.39
C ARG A 60 -15.16 -4.56 0.92
N SER A 61 -15.90 -4.65 2.03
CA SER A 61 -16.52 -3.51 2.72
C SER A 61 -15.47 -2.51 3.22
N ALA A 62 -14.43 -3.01 3.90
CA ALA A 62 -13.37 -2.18 4.50
C ALA A 62 -12.54 -1.38 3.47
N ILE A 63 -12.53 -1.79 2.20
CA ILE A 63 -11.70 -1.20 1.15
C ILE A 63 -12.49 -0.38 0.11
N GLY A 64 -13.76 -0.09 0.38
CA GLY A 64 -14.59 0.80 -0.44
C GLY A 64 -15.91 0.20 -0.92
N GLY A 65 -16.17 -1.08 -0.65
CA GLY A 65 -17.46 -1.72 -0.89
C GLY A 65 -17.74 -1.99 -2.36
N VAL A 66 -18.01 -0.95 -3.17
CA VAL A 66 -18.46 -1.07 -4.57
C VAL A 66 -17.35 -1.59 -5.49
N ASN A 67 -17.66 -2.53 -6.39
CA ASN A 67 -16.71 -2.99 -7.42
C ASN A 67 -16.77 -2.05 -8.62
N ASN A 68 -15.68 -1.35 -8.91
CA ASN A 68 -15.59 -0.40 -10.02
C ASN A 68 -15.49 -1.10 -11.40
N GLY A 69 -15.43 -2.43 -11.43
CA GLY A 69 -15.54 -3.21 -12.66
C GLY A 69 -14.48 -2.85 -13.69
N ASN A 70 -14.87 -2.80 -14.97
CA ASN A 70 -13.99 -2.54 -16.13
C ASN A 70 -13.83 -1.05 -16.48
N ALA A 71 -14.51 -0.15 -15.78
CA ALA A 71 -14.52 1.25 -16.17
C ALA A 71 -13.13 1.88 -15.96
N PRO A 72 -12.65 2.75 -16.89
CA PRO A 72 -11.43 3.52 -16.69
C PRO A 72 -11.46 4.29 -15.36
N GLY A 73 -10.29 4.38 -14.71
CA GLY A 73 -10.11 5.01 -13.40
C GLY A 73 -9.35 6.34 -13.49
N PRO A 74 -9.07 6.96 -12.32
CA PRO A 74 -9.35 6.44 -10.99
C PRO A 74 -10.75 6.88 -10.51
N PHE A 75 -11.39 6.02 -9.72
CA PHE A 75 -12.57 6.41 -8.95
C PHE A 75 -12.17 7.01 -7.59
N THR A 76 -13.04 7.86 -7.02
CA THR A 76 -12.80 8.44 -5.68
C THR A 76 -12.93 7.39 -4.57
N ALA A 77 -13.80 6.40 -4.75
CA ALA A 77 -14.06 5.29 -3.83
C ALA A 77 -14.21 3.96 -4.59
N GLY A 78 -14.45 2.88 -3.84
CA GLY A 78 -14.63 1.54 -4.39
C GLY A 78 -13.33 0.73 -4.48
N ARG A 79 -13.47 -0.45 -5.07
CA ARG A 79 -12.42 -1.47 -5.20
C ARG A 79 -12.39 -2.03 -6.62
N ARG A 80 -11.34 -2.78 -6.93
CA ARG A 80 -11.23 -3.64 -8.11
C ARG A 80 -11.17 -5.10 -7.67
N GLU A 81 -11.67 -5.95 -8.55
CA GLU A 81 -11.70 -7.39 -8.37
C GLU A 81 -11.41 -8.08 -9.70
N ILE A 82 -10.54 -9.09 -9.66
CA ILE A 82 -10.21 -9.98 -10.78
C ILE A 82 -10.57 -11.40 -10.35
N ASN A 83 -11.65 -11.94 -10.92
CA ASN A 83 -12.21 -13.24 -10.59
C ASN A 83 -11.89 -14.35 -11.59
N TRP A 84 -11.13 -14.04 -12.65
CA TRP A 84 -10.61 -15.01 -13.61
C TRP A 84 -11.66 -15.78 -14.45
N ASP A 85 -12.96 -15.62 -14.16
CA ASP A 85 -14.09 -16.37 -14.71
C ASP A 85 -14.54 -15.96 -16.13
N GLY A 86 -13.76 -15.13 -16.82
CA GLY A 86 -14.06 -14.75 -18.20
C GLY A 86 -14.03 -15.94 -19.17
N GLY A 87 -14.54 -15.75 -20.39
CA GLY A 87 -14.47 -16.75 -21.47
C GLY A 87 -15.78 -17.51 -21.74
N GLY A 88 -16.80 -17.33 -20.91
CA GLY A 88 -18.13 -17.93 -21.12
C GLY A 88 -18.16 -19.43 -20.86
N VAL A 89 -19.30 -20.06 -21.22
CA VAL A 89 -19.53 -21.50 -21.00
C VAL A 89 -18.46 -22.33 -21.73
N ASN A 90 -17.88 -23.30 -21.03
CA ASN A 90 -16.82 -24.18 -21.51
C ASN A 90 -15.53 -23.44 -21.90
N ALA A 91 -15.24 -22.33 -21.21
CA ALA A 91 -14.01 -21.57 -21.40
C ALA A 91 -12.78 -22.49 -21.37
N GLN A 92 -11.97 -22.40 -22.42
CA GLN A 92 -10.73 -23.17 -22.52
C GLN A 92 -9.65 -22.58 -21.59
N PRO A 93 -8.70 -23.42 -21.11
CA PRO A 93 -7.55 -22.91 -20.37
C PRO A 93 -6.80 -21.83 -21.17
N LEU A 94 -6.47 -20.72 -20.51
CA LEU A 94 -5.60 -19.70 -21.09
C LEU A 94 -4.19 -19.91 -20.56
N VAL A 95 -3.37 -20.61 -21.35
CA VAL A 95 -1.96 -20.86 -21.04
C VAL A 95 -1.12 -19.67 -21.47
N ASN A 96 -0.15 -19.28 -20.65
CA ASN A 96 0.73 -18.13 -20.90
C ASN A 96 -0.05 -16.83 -21.15
N MET A 97 -0.95 -16.54 -20.21
CA MET A 97 -1.74 -15.31 -20.15
C MET A 97 -0.85 -14.07 -20.32
N PRO A 98 -1.21 -13.13 -21.22
CA PRO A 98 -0.54 -11.84 -21.31
C PRO A 98 -0.52 -11.12 -19.96
N LYS A 99 0.63 -10.57 -19.59
CA LYS A 99 0.87 -9.94 -18.27
C LYS A 99 0.09 -8.64 -18.08
N ASP A 100 -0.38 -8.07 -19.16
CA ASP A 100 -1.16 -6.84 -19.26
C ASP A 100 -2.65 -7.10 -19.49
N LEU A 101 -3.12 -8.36 -19.45
CA LEU A 101 -4.53 -8.70 -19.71
C LEU A 101 -5.50 -7.86 -18.85
N PHE A 102 -5.13 -7.57 -17.61
CA PHE A 102 -5.94 -6.80 -16.65
C PHE A 102 -5.43 -5.36 -16.45
N LEU A 103 -4.42 -4.93 -17.20
CA LEU A 103 -3.77 -3.62 -17.03
C LEU A 103 -4.74 -2.47 -17.28
N ASN A 104 -5.37 -2.44 -18.46
CA ASN A 104 -6.21 -1.30 -18.84
C ASN A 104 -7.56 -1.28 -18.13
N ASN A 105 -8.08 -2.44 -17.72
CA ASN A 105 -9.43 -2.52 -17.15
C ASN A 105 -9.42 -2.53 -15.61
N ARG A 106 -8.35 -3.03 -15.00
CA ARG A 106 -8.25 -3.23 -13.55
C ARG A 106 -6.97 -2.67 -12.94
N GLY A 107 -6.04 -2.18 -13.76
CA GLY A 107 -4.80 -1.61 -13.26
C GLY A 107 -3.78 -2.63 -12.78
N ALA A 108 -3.98 -3.92 -13.05
CA ALA A 108 -3.07 -4.98 -12.64
C ALA A 108 -2.10 -5.34 -13.77
N PHE A 109 -0.80 -5.34 -13.46
CA PHE A 109 0.23 -5.85 -14.36
C PHE A 109 1.08 -6.87 -13.61
N TYR A 110 1.33 -8.02 -14.25
CA TYR A 110 1.97 -9.16 -13.60
C TYR A 110 3.45 -9.27 -13.93
N GLU A 111 4.22 -9.65 -12.92
CA GLU A 111 5.67 -9.83 -12.89
C GLU A 111 5.98 -11.10 -12.04
N PRO A 112 7.22 -11.61 -11.99
CA PRO A 112 8.37 -11.18 -12.76
C PRO A 112 8.27 -11.59 -14.24
N SER A 113 9.03 -10.92 -15.08
CA SER A 113 9.08 -11.10 -16.54
C SER A 113 9.36 -12.55 -17.04
N PRO A 114 10.12 -13.42 -16.34
CA PRO A 114 10.22 -14.83 -16.71
C PRO A 114 9.03 -15.72 -16.26
N THR A 115 8.16 -15.27 -15.36
CA THR A 115 7.03 -16.10 -14.90
C THR A 115 5.94 -16.18 -15.97
N THR A 116 5.45 -17.39 -16.19
CA THR A 116 4.29 -17.73 -17.02
C THR A 116 3.07 -17.89 -16.13
N PHE A 117 1.97 -17.25 -16.52
CA PHE A 117 0.71 -17.28 -15.79
C PHE A 117 -0.35 -18.00 -16.61
N SER A 118 -1.24 -18.74 -15.96
CA SER A 118 -2.33 -19.41 -16.63
C SER A 118 -3.65 -19.25 -15.88
N ILE A 119 -4.74 -19.21 -16.64
CA ILE A 119 -6.09 -19.34 -16.12
C ILE A 119 -6.59 -20.73 -16.48
N SER A 120 -7.10 -21.47 -15.49
CA SER A 120 -7.66 -22.82 -15.70
C SER A 120 -8.85 -22.80 -16.67
N GLY A 121 -9.26 -23.96 -17.19
CA GLY A 121 -10.49 -24.06 -17.97
C GLY A 121 -11.73 -24.16 -17.08
N GLN A 122 -12.90 -24.12 -17.71
CA GLN A 122 -14.17 -24.51 -17.10
C GLN A 122 -14.48 -25.97 -17.44
N ALA A 123 -15.05 -26.73 -16.49
CA ALA A 123 -15.60 -28.05 -16.80
C ALA A 123 -16.66 -27.95 -17.90
N ALA A 124 -16.51 -28.74 -18.96
CA ALA A 124 -17.58 -28.95 -19.93
C ALA A 124 -18.43 -30.17 -19.52
N PRO A 125 -19.72 -30.25 -19.91
CA PRO A 125 -20.60 -31.37 -19.56
C PRO A 125 -20.05 -32.76 -19.91
N ASN A 126 -19.17 -32.84 -20.91
CA ASN A 126 -18.52 -34.07 -21.38
C ASN A 126 -17.00 -34.08 -21.15
N ASP A 127 -16.43 -33.05 -20.52
CA ASP A 127 -15.00 -32.94 -20.27
C ASP A 127 -14.72 -32.12 -19.00
N ALA A 128 -14.67 -32.81 -17.87
CA ALA A 128 -14.26 -32.23 -16.59
C ALA A 128 -12.74 -32.03 -16.48
N THR A 129 -11.96 -32.52 -17.45
CA THR A 129 -10.48 -32.50 -17.36
C THR A 129 -9.92 -31.09 -17.50
N LEU A 130 -10.67 -30.13 -18.05
CA LEU A 130 -10.19 -28.75 -18.18
C LEU A 130 -10.36 -27.90 -16.93
N ALA A 131 -11.26 -28.32 -16.02
CA ALA A 131 -11.55 -27.57 -14.80
C ALA A 131 -10.32 -27.49 -13.90
N ARG A 132 -10.07 -26.32 -13.31
CA ARG A 132 -9.11 -26.17 -12.20
C ARG A 132 -7.75 -26.83 -12.48
N PHE A 133 -7.23 -26.61 -13.68
CA PHE A 133 -5.94 -27.14 -14.16
C PHE A 133 -5.87 -28.67 -14.31
N GLY A 134 -6.99 -29.35 -14.46
CA GLY A 134 -7.02 -30.80 -14.72
C GLY A 134 -6.24 -31.23 -15.98
N ASN A 135 -6.09 -30.31 -16.94
CA ASN A 135 -5.32 -30.53 -18.17
C ASN A 135 -3.81 -30.54 -17.92
N ILE A 136 -3.37 -30.07 -16.76
CA ILE A 136 -1.98 -30.11 -16.28
C ILE A 136 -1.79 -31.33 -15.37
N ASN A 137 -2.72 -31.54 -14.43
CA ASN A 137 -2.73 -32.72 -13.59
C ASN A 137 -4.17 -33.16 -13.29
N SER A 138 -4.49 -34.41 -13.62
CA SER A 138 -5.82 -34.98 -13.46
C SER A 138 -6.33 -35.05 -12.01
N THR A 139 -5.48 -34.88 -11.00
CA THR A 139 -5.90 -34.84 -9.59
C THR A 139 -6.41 -33.46 -9.15
N TYR A 140 -6.00 -32.38 -9.82
CA TYR A 140 -6.33 -31.01 -9.42
C TYR A 140 -7.82 -30.67 -9.39
N PRO A 141 -8.69 -31.20 -10.28
CA PRO A 141 -10.12 -30.98 -10.17
C PRO A 141 -10.75 -31.50 -8.87
N THR A 142 -10.09 -32.41 -8.15
CA THR A 142 -10.55 -32.89 -6.82
C THR A 142 -9.80 -32.26 -5.66
N THR A 143 -8.64 -31.65 -5.92
CA THR A 143 -7.80 -30.96 -4.93
C THR A 143 -8.23 -29.50 -4.77
N PHE A 144 -8.32 -28.75 -5.87
CA PHE A 144 -8.64 -27.33 -5.80
C PHE A 144 -10.14 -27.09 -5.69
N THR A 145 -10.50 -26.12 -4.86
CA THR A 145 -11.85 -25.56 -4.76
C THR A 145 -11.83 -24.13 -5.27
N SER A 146 -12.76 -23.76 -6.15
CA SER A 146 -12.94 -22.37 -6.60
C SER A 146 -13.80 -21.60 -5.59
N PHE A 147 -13.49 -20.33 -5.38
CA PHE A 147 -14.31 -19.41 -4.61
C PHE A 147 -15.33 -18.73 -5.52
N SER A 148 -14.84 -18.05 -6.56
CA SER A 148 -15.64 -17.61 -7.68
C SER A 148 -15.58 -18.68 -8.77
N ASN A 149 -16.75 -19.14 -9.22
CA ASN A 149 -16.83 -20.17 -10.24
C ASN A 149 -16.82 -19.56 -11.65
N PRO A 150 -16.17 -20.20 -12.64
CA PRO A 150 -15.62 -21.55 -12.58
C PRO A 150 -14.09 -21.66 -12.67
N ARG A 151 -13.35 -20.56 -12.77
CA ARG A 151 -11.94 -20.56 -13.19
C ARG A 151 -11.02 -20.08 -12.07
N MET A 152 -9.73 -20.36 -12.23
CA MET A 152 -8.71 -20.08 -11.22
C MET A 152 -7.42 -19.66 -11.91
N PHE A 153 -6.52 -19.05 -11.15
CA PHE A 153 -5.25 -18.53 -11.61
C PHE A 153 -4.07 -19.22 -10.92
N ALA A 154 -3.00 -19.47 -11.66
CA ALA A 154 -1.73 -19.93 -11.09
C ALA A 154 -0.54 -19.51 -11.96
N PRO A 155 0.62 -19.16 -11.35
CA PRO A 155 1.89 -19.22 -12.05
C PRO A 155 2.26 -20.68 -12.35
N THR A 156 2.72 -20.98 -13.57
CA THR A 156 2.94 -22.36 -14.01
C THR A 156 4.42 -22.79 -14.04
N ASN A 157 5.36 -21.85 -13.97
CA ASN A 157 6.80 -22.12 -13.93
C ASN A 157 7.51 -21.49 -12.72
N SER A 158 6.73 -21.00 -11.76
CA SER A 158 7.19 -20.33 -10.54
C SER A 158 6.15 -20.50 -9.46
N ILE A 159 6.54 -20.37 -8.19
CA ILE A 159 5.62 -20.22 -7.06
C ILE A 159 5.39 -18.74 -6.71
N VAL A 160 6.00 -17.82 -7.45
CA VAL A 160 5.97 -16.38 -7.18
C VAL A 160 5.17 -15.66 -8.26
N THR A 161 4.16 -14.92 -7.82
CA THR A 161 3.42 -13.93 -8.60
C THR A 161 3.67 -12.55 -8.00
N GLU A 162 4.17 -11.62 -8.79
CA GLU A 162 4.17 -10.21 -8.42
C GLU A 162 3.10 -9.46 -9.20
N GLN A 163 2.42 -8.53 -8.53
CA GLN A 163 1.52 -7.59 -9.17
C GLN A 163 1.95 -6.18 -8.83
N VAL A 164 2.04 -5.34 -9.86
CA VAL A 164 2.22 -3.90 -9.76
C VAL A 164 0.97 -3.19 -10.25
N PHE A 165 0.72 -2.00 -9.72
CA PHE A 165 -0.51 -1.27 -9.99
C PHE A 165 -0.28 -0.10 -10.95
N PHE A 166 -1.22 0.07 -11.87
CA PHE A 166 -1.35 1.23 -12.74
C PHE A 166 -2.77 1.78 -12.66
N GLN A 167 -2.94 3.06 -12.96
CA GLN A 167 -4.29 3.62 -13.03
C GLN A 167 -5.05 2.92 -14.17
N PRO A 168 -6.24 2.35 -13.92
CA PRO A 168 -7.04 1.74 -14.98
C PRO A 168 -7.32 2.74 -16.10
N GLY A 169 -7.16 2.31 -17.36
CA GLY A 169 -7.32 3.14 -18.56
C GLY A 169 -6.06 3.91 -18.99
N SER A 170 -4.95 3.82 -18.25
CA SER A 170 -3.74 4.60 -18.52
C SER A 170 -2.75 3.95 -19.50
N SER A 171 -2.96 2.70 -19.94
CA SER A 171 -2.01 1.97 -20.81
C SER A 171 -0.58 1.97 -20.27
N LYS A 172 -0.43 1.65 -18.98
CA LYS A 172 0.85 1.63 -18.23
C LYS A 172 1.51 3.01 -18.01
N ASN A 173 0.90 4.10 -18.46
CA ASN A 173 1.53 5.43 -18.38
C ASN A 173 1.50 6.06 -16.98
N ILE A 174 0.54 5.66 -16.13
CA ILE A 174 0.39 6.23 -14.79
C ILE A 174 0.56 5.10 -13.76
N PRO A 175 1.76 4.95 -13.16
CA PRO A 175 1.95 4.08 -12.01
C PRO A 175 0.99 4.45 -10.88
N ALA A 176 0.46 3.43 -10.21
CA ALA A 176 -0.51 3.60 -9.16
C ALA A 176 -0.11 2.86 -7.89
N VAL A 177 -0.85 3.18 -6.83
CA VAL A 177 -0.80 2.55 -5.53
C VAL A 177 -2.21 2.23 -5.06
N THR A 178 -2.30 1.30 -4.13
CA THR A 178 -3.52 0.93 -3.43
C THR A 178 -3.29 0.89 -1.92
N THR A 179 -4.35 1.07 -1.13
CA THR A 179 -4.29 0.99 0.33
C THR A 179 -4.53 -0.42 0.85
N ALA A 180 -5.00 -1.34 0.01
CA ALA A 180 -5.31 -2.70 0.42
C ALA A 180 -5.24 -3.67 -0.75
N PHE A 181 -4.80 -4.89 -0.49
CA PHE A 181 -4.81 -6.00 -1.44
C PHE A 181 -5.04 -7.32 -0.69
N GLY A 182 -5.77 -8.23 -1.32
CA GLY A 182 -6.06 -9.56 -0.79
C GLY A 182 -6.33 -10.56 -1.90
N VAL A 183 -6.15 -11.84 -1.57
CA VAL A 183 -6.24 -12.96 -2.50
C VAL A 183 -6.97 -14.10 -1.83
N VAL A 184 -7.82 -14.78 -2.60
CA VAL A 184 -8.34 -16.09 -2.26
C VAL A 184 -7.39 -17.17 -2.78
N PHE A 185 -7.05 -18.11 -1.92
CA PHE A 185 -6.18 -19.25 -2.20
C PHE A 185 -6.96 -20.54 -2.10
N ALA A 186 -6.55 -21.54 -2.86
CA ALA A 186 -7.06 -22.89 -2.78
C ALA A 186 -5.94 -23.86 -2.48
N ASP A 187 -6.23 -24.81 -1.59
CA ASP A 187 -5.36 -25.94 -1.23
C ASP A 187 -4.06 -25.55 -0.54
N VAL A 188 -4.12 -24.67 0.46
CA VAL A 188 -2.93 -24.33 1.25
C VAL A 188 -2.66 -25.45 2.26
N ASP A 189 -1.65 -26.28 2.01
CA ASP A 189 -1.40 -27.43 2.88
C ASP A 189 -0.58 -27.12 4.11
N ARG A 190 0.33 -26.15 3.99
CA ARG A 190 1.40 -25.95 4.96
C ARG A 190 1.38 -24.56 5.55
N ALA A 191 1.64 -24.51 6.85
CA ALA A 191 1.88 -23.24 7.50
C ALA A 191 3.16 -22.61 6.94
N ARG A 192 3.07 -21.31 6.66
CA ARG A 192 4.22 -20.46 6.30
C ARG A 192 4.89 -20.76 4.95
N THR A 193 4.20 -21.45 4.03
CA THR A 193 4.64 -21.61 2.62
C THR A 193 3.95 -20.58 1.72
N THR A 194 2.63 -20.45 1.86
CA THR A 194 1.83 -19.47 1.12
C THR A 194 1.79 -18.13 1.85
N SER A 195 2.04 -17.03 1.13
CA SER A 195 2.12 -15.69 1.71
C SER A 195 1.88 -14.56 0.72
N ILE A 196 1.56 -13.39 1.25
CA ILE A 196 1.59 -12.12 0.53
C ILE A 196 2.56 -11.19 1.25
N GLU A 197 3.53 -10.66 0.51
CA GLU A 197 4.37 -9.55 0.94
C GLU A 197 3.99 -8.28 0.20
N TYR A 198 3.84 -7.20 0.97
CA TYR A 198 3.39 -5.90 0.48
C TYR A 198 4.56 -4.94 0.43
N PHE A 199 4.67 -4.15 -0.64
CA PHE A 199 5.77 -3.21 -0.82
C PHE A 199 5.25 -1.79 -1.04
N ALA A 200 5.96 -0.83 -0.45
CA ALA A 200 5.77 0.59 -0.69
C ALA A 200 6.52 1.07 -1.95
N ALA A 201 6.22 2.30 -2.38
CA ALA A 201 6.78 2.97 -3.56
C ALA A 201 8.29 2.78 -3.82
N ASN A 202 9.08 2.75 -2.74
CA ASN A 202 10.54 2.58 -2.76
C ASN A 202 10.99 1.12 -2.65
N ASN A 203 10.10 0.16 -2.94
CA ASN A 203 10.28 -1.28 -2.74
C ASN A 203 10.60 -1.69 -1.29
N LYS A 204 10.31 -0.82 -0.31
CA LYS A 204 10.40 -1.20 1.11
C LYS A 204 9.24 -2.13 1.45
N SER A 205 9.55 -3.28 2.05
CA SER A 205 8.53 -4.18 2.58
C SER A 205 7.72 -3.49 3.68
N LEU A 206 6.40 -3.58 3.56
CA LEU A 206 5.40 -3.18 4.56
C LEU A 206 5.00 -4.37 5.45
N GLY A 207 5.50 -5.57 5.14
CA GLY A 207 5.24 -6.78 5.90
C GLY A 207 4.93 -7.96 5.01
N LYS A 208 5.29 -9.14 5.50
CA LYS A 208 4.96 -10.44 4.90
C LYS A 208 4.00 -11.18 5.80
N PHE A 209 2.88 -11.59 5.24
CA PHE A 209 1.77 -12.23 5.96
C PHE A 209 1.54 -13.61 5.37
N TYR A 210 1.33 -14.59 6.24
CA TYR A 210 1.16 -15.98 5.84
C TYR A 210 -0.32 -16.36 5.81
N VAL A 211 -0.68 -17.16 4.81
CA VAL A 211 -2.04 -17.64 4.60
C VAL A 211 -2.30 -18.84 5.53
N PRO A 212 -3.46 -18.91 6.21
CA PRO A 212 -3.81 -20.06 7.04
C PRO A 212 -3.96 -21.33 6.18
N PRO A 213 -3.49 -22.49 6.65
CA PRO A 213 -3.66 -23.75 5.92
C PRO A 213 -5.12 -24.20 5.82
N ALA A 214 -5.50 -24.66 4.63
CA ALA A 214 -6.76 -25.29 4.28
C ALA A 214 -6.53 -26.32 3.16
N ASN A 215 -6.06 -27.51 3.52
CA ASN A 215 -5.91 -28.63 2.58
C ASN A 215 -7.26 -28.94 1.91
N ASN A 216 -7.27 -29.03 0.58
CA ASN A 216 -8.43 -29.16 -0.29
C ASN A 216 -9.53 -28.08 -0.09
N GLY A 217 -9.20 -27.00 0.63
CA GLY A 217 -10.13 -25.96 1.04
C GLY A 217 -9.75 -24.59 0.48
N LEU A 218 -10.50 -23.58 0.93
CA LEU A 218 -10.24 -22.19 0.62
C LEU A 218 -9.59 -21.49 1.81
N SER A 219 -8.67 -20.58 1.51
CA SER A 219 -8.11 -19.65 2.48
C SER A 219 -8.16 -18.24 1.91
N PHE A 220 -8.32 -17.25 2.78
CA PHE A 220 -8.26 -15.84 2.40
C PHE A 220 -7.18 -15.13 3.20
N LEU A 221 -6.46 -14.24 2.53
CA LEU A 221 -5.59 -13.25 3.18
C LEU A 221 -5.71 -11.92 2.45
N GLY A 222 -6.11 -10.89 3.18
CA GLY A 222 -6.11 -9.51 2.73
C GLY A 222 -5.58 -8.57 3.81
N VAL A 223 -4.83 -7.55 3.39
CA VAL A 223 -4.30 -6.54 4.30
C VAL A 223 -4.72 -5.16 3.81
N LYS A 224 -5.25 -4.35 4.73
CA LYS A 224 -5.50 -2.91 4.55
C LYS A 224 -4.53 -2.12 5.42
N PHE A 225 -3.86 -1.15 4.83
CA PHE A 225 -3.05 -0.18 5.57
C PHE A 225 -3.89 1.09 5.80
N ASP A 226 -4.00 1.54 7.05
CA ASP A 226 -4.77 2.72 7.43
C ASP A 226 -3.93 3.84 8.06
N GLY A 227 -2.62 3.62 8.23
CA GLY A 227 -1.65 4.60 8.67
C GLY A 227 -1.08 5.51 7.57
N GLY A 228 -1.59 5.42 6.35
CA GLY A 228 -1.11 6.21 5.20
C GLY A 228 -0.03 5.50 4.36
N GLU A 229 0.30 4.26 4.68
CA GLU A 229 1.12 3.41 3.82
C GLU A 229 0.37 3.06 2.52
N LEU A 230 1.13 3.01 1.43
CA LEU A 230 0.60 2.83 0.07
C LEU A 230 1.35 1.68 -0.60
N ILE A 231 0.60 0.67 -1.05
CA ILE A 231 1.12 -0.52 -1.72
C ILE A 231 1.33 -0.18 -3.20
N ASN A 232 2.55 -0.27 -3.71
CA ASN A 232 2.84 -0.16 -5.15
C ASN A 232 3.02 -1.53 -5.82
N ARG A 233 3.33 -2.55 -5.03
CA ARG A 233 3.62 -3.91 -5.47
C ARG A 233 3.28 -4.91 -4.38
N VAL A 234 2.79 -6.06 -4.79
CA VAL A 234 2.66 -7.24 -3.94
C VAL A 234 3.47 -8.39 -4.52
N SER A 235 4.04 -9.23 -3.66
CA SER A 235 4.67 -10.50 -4.03
C SER A 235 3.94 -11.63 -3.31
N ILE A 236 3.33 -12.50 -4.09
CA ILE A 236 2.54 -13.63 -3.62
C ILE A 236 3.37 -14.89 -3.83
N THR A 237 3.56 -15.67 -2.77
CA THR A 237 4.14 -17.01 -2.84
C THR A 237 3.04 -18.04 -2.66
N THR A 238 2.93 -19.01 -3.57
CA THR A 238 1.94 -20.09 -3.55
C THR A 238 2.58 -21.44 -3.30
N GLY A 239 2.34 -22.00 -2.11
CA GLY A 239 2.85 -23.31 -1.71
C GLY A 239 4.38 -23.38 -1.70
N ASN A 240 4.91 -24.58 -1.90
CA ASN A 240 6.35 -24.82 -2.06
C ASN A 240 6.72 -25.46 -3.40
N THR A 241 5.72 -25.80 -4.22
CA THR A 241 5.91 -26.53 -5.46
C THR A 241 5.13 -25.85 -6.58
N VAL A 242 5.76 -25.74 -7.75
CA VAL A 242 5.11 -25.22 -8.96
C VAL A 242 4.02 -26.18 -9.44
N LEU A 243 3.03 -25.65 -10.16
CA LEU A 243 1.96 -26.44 -10.76
C LEU A 243 2.53 -27.55 -11.67
N GLY A 244 2.06 -28.79 -11.49
CA GLY A 244 2.47 -29.97 -12.26
C GLY A 244 2.39 -31.29 -11.47
N PRO A 245 3.22 -31.48 -10.42
CA PRO A 245 3.19 -32.69 -9.60
C PRO A 245 1.87 -32.90 -8.85
N ASN A 246 1.60 -34.13 -8.40
CA ASN A 246 0.49 -34.38 -7.49
C ASN A 246 0.73 -33.62 -6.20
N ASP A 247 -0.33 -32.93 -5.72
CA ASP A 247 -0.32 -32.35 -4.39
C ASP A 247 -0.33 -33.44 -3.31
N GLY A 248 0.36 -33.18 -2.20
CA GLY A 248 0.34 -34.03 -1.01
C GLY A 248 1.72 -34.39 -0.46
N GLY A 249 1.72 -34.91 0.77
CA GLY A 249 2.95 -35.28 1.47
C GLY A 249 3.87 -34.08 1.68
N ALA A 250 5.01 -34.05 0.99
CA ALA A 250 5.98 -32.95 1.04
C ALA A 250 5.69 -31.80 0.05
N VAL A 251 4.86 -32.09 -0.94
CA VAL A 251 4.49 -31.20 -2.04
C VAL A 251 3.24 -30.43 -1.64
N ASP A 252 3.27 -29.11 -1.82
CA ASP A 252 2.19 -28.16 -1.55
C ASP A 252 2.07 -27.26 -2.79
N VAL A 253 1.05 -27.53 -3.62
CA VAL A 253 0.72 -26.82 -4.85
C VAL A 253 -0.52 -25.99 -4.59
N VAL A 254 -0.39 -24.67 -4.67
CA VAL A 254 -1.49 -23.74 -4.33
C VAL A 254 -1.94 -23.00 -5.57
N ALA A 255 -3.25 -23.01 -5.83
CA ALA A 255 -3.88 -22.15 -6.83
C ALA A 255 -4.47 -20.90 -6.16
N MET A 256 -4.74 -19.87 -6.97
CA MET A 256 -5.38 -18.65 -6.51
C MET A 256 -6.68 -18.41 -7.27
N ASP A 257 -7.55 -17.62 -6.65
CA ASP A 257 -8.79 -17.14 -7.24
C ASP A 257 -8.88 -15.62 -7.07
N ASP A 258 -10.04 -15.07 -6.76
CA ASP A 258 -10.31 -13.63 -6.60
C ASP A 258 -9.12 -12.82 -6.04
N PHE A 259 -8.63 -11.89 -6.85
CA PHE A 259 -7.73 -10.82 -6.42
C PHE A 259 -8.55 -9.58 -6.16
N ILE A 260 -8.47 -9.03 -4.94
CA ILE A 260 -9.32 -7.96 -4.46
C ILE A 260 -8.45 -6.83 -3.92
N TYR A 261 -8.65 -5.60 -4.37
CA TYR A 261 -7.83 -4.47 -3.94
C TYR A 261 -8.55 -3.14 -4.03
N ALA A 262 -8.22 -2.20 -3.15
CA ALA A 262 -8.80 -0.87 -3.19
C ALA A 262 -8.45 -0.19 -4.53
N GLU A 263 -9.29 0.76 -4.99
CA GLU A 263 -9.11 1.44 -6.27
C GLU A 263 -7.65 1.92 -6.47
N PRO A 264 -6.93 1.44 -7.51
CA PRO A 264 -5.60 1.94 -7.81
C PRO A 264 -5.62 3.40 -8.23
N LYS A 265 -4.83 4.21 -7.53
CA LYS A 265 -4.73 5.65 -7.73
C LYS A 265 -3.28 6.06 -7.95
N SER A 266 -3.05 7.10 -8.73
CA SER A 266 -1.73 7.72 -8.79
C SER A 266 -1.31 8.20 -7.40
N PHE A 267 -0.01 8.27 -7.12
CA PHE A 267 0.50 8.77 -5.83
C PHE A 267 -0.09 10.13 -5.42
N ALA A 268 -0.23 11.05 -6.38
CA ALA A 268 -0.80 12.37 -6.14
C ALA A 268 -2.29 12.32 -5.74
N SER A 269 -3.06 11.38 -6.30
CA SER A 269 -4.49 11.24 -6.00
C SER A 269 -4.80 10.33 -4.82
N ALA A 270 -3.82 9.52 -4.38
CA ALA A 270 -3.93 8.67 -3.20
C ALA A 270 -3.81 9.43 -1.87
N GLY A 271 -3.56 10.75 -1.90
CA GLY A 271 -3.41 11.56 -0.69
C GLY A 271 -2.11 11.30 0.05
N ALA A 272 -1.06 10.84 -0.65
CA ALA A 272 0.29 10.76 -0.09
C ALA A 272 0.64 12.14 0.52
N PRO A 273 1.21 12.20 1.74
CA PRO A 273 1.55 13.47 2.38
C PRO A 273 2.38 14.32 1.42
N GLU A 274 1.83 15.46 0.98
CA GLU A 274 2.58 16.36 0.10
C GLU A 274 3.85 16.79 0.85
N PRO A 275 5.05 16.61 0.26
CA PRO A 275 6.28 17.03 0.92
C PRO A 275 6.28 18.56 1.04
N ALA A 276 5.91 19.08 2.22
CA ALA A 276 6.10 20.45 2.74
C ALA A 276 5.99 21.63 1.74
N THR A 277 5.33 21.47 0.59
CA THR A 277 5.40 22.45 -0.50
C THR A 277 4.61 23.71 -0.13
N TRP A 278 3.54 23.55 0.65
CA TRP A 278 2.83 24.65 1.30
C TRP A 278 3.69 25.43 2.30
N LEU A 279 4.67 24.79 2.94
CA LEU A 279 5.64 25.41 3.84
C LEU A 279 6.66 26.27 3.06
N LEU A 280 7.06 25.84 1.85
CA LEU A 280 7.89 26.62 0.94
C LEU A 280 7.14 27.81 0.31
N VAL A 281 5.87 27.62 -0.06
CA VAL A 281 5.03 28.72 -0.57
C VAL A 281 4.75 29.75 0.54
N GLY A 282 4.43 29.29 1.77
CA GLY A 282 4.22 30.16 2.92
C GLY A 282 5.45 30.98 3.31
N SER A 283 6.64 30.36 3.31
CA SER A 283 7.90 31.07 3.60
C SER A 283 8.32 32.03 2.48
N GLY A 284 8.03 31.71 1.22
CA GLY A 284 8.25 32.62 0.08
C GLY A 284 7.44 33.92 0.15
N VAL A 285 6.16 33.83 0.55
CA VAL A 285 5.29 35.01 0.71
C VAL A 285 5.74 35.89 1.88
N VAL A 286 6.17 35.31 3.00
CA VAL A 286 6.71 36.06 4.15
C VAL A 286 8.02 36.77 3.80
N GLY A 287 8.91 36.13 3.02
CA GLY A 287 10.15 36.75 2.54
C GLY A 287 9.92 37.94 1.60
N LEU A 288 8.90 37.87 0.74
CA LEU A 288 8.51 38.97 -0.16
C LEU A 288 7.93 40.18 0.59
N LEU A 289 7.20 39.95 1.69
CA LEU A 289 6.65 41.02 2.54
C LEU A 289 7.74 41.72 3.37
N TRP A 290 8.79 41.01 3.80
CA TRP A 290 9.90 41.61 4.53
C TRP A 290 10.74 42.55 3.66
N ARG A 291 10.86 42.27 2.36
CA ARG A 291 11.70 43.07 1.44
C ARG A 291 11.12 44.44 1.09
N ARG A 292 9.88 44.76 1.50
CA ARG A 292 9.25 46.07 1.32
C ARG A 292 9.30 46.91 2.61
N ARG A 293 10.48 47.38 3.02
CA ARG A 293 10.58 48.55 3.89
C ARG A 293 10.93 49.78 3.04
N PRO A 294 10.10 50.84 2.99
CA PRO A 294 10.44 52.05 2.27
C PRO A 294 11.55 52.81 3.00
N SER A 295 12.65 53.08 2.30
CA SER A 295 13.73 53.95 2.78
C SER A 295 13.18 55.37 2.94
N ARG A 296 13.09 55.88 4.18
CA ARG A 296 12.80 57.29 4.42
C ARG A 296 14.02 58.12 4.03
N LEU A 297 13.90 58.90 2.96
CA LEU A 297 14.80 60.01 2.64
C LEU A 297 14.58 61.13 3.66
N THR A 298 15.59 61.43 4.47
CA THR A 298 15.65 62.66 5.27
C THR A 298 16.40 63.73 4.48
N LEU A 299 15.68 64.75 4.00
CA LEU A 299 16.28 66.02 3.58
C LEU A 299 16.62 66.85 4.83
N SER A 300 17.88 67.24 4.96
CA SER A 300 18.34 68.30 5.85
C SER A 300 18.47 69.60 5.08
N ALA A 301 17.89 70.67 5.65
CA ALA A 301 17.94 72.05 5.18
C ALA A 301 19.30 72.71 5.43
#